data_AF-A0A7Z9E5I0-F1
#
_entry.id   AF-A0A7Z9E5I0-F1
#
_cell.length_a   1.000
_cell.length_b   1.000
_cell.length_c   1.000
_cell.angle_alpha   90.00
_cell.angle_beta   90.00
_cell.angle_gamma   90.00
#
_symmetry.space_group_name_H-M   'P 1'
#
loop_
_entity.id
_entity.type
_entity.pdbx_description
1 polymer ?
#
loop_
_entity_poly.entity_id
_entity_poly.type
_entity_poly.pdbx_seq_one_letter_code
_entity_poly.pdbx_strand_id
1 'polypeptide(L)'
;MNTIKLRKHIEQNLLQISADNLKIIAEFVEFIKQKENPENINYPLPENISYKPASGQSVLRHAGQWVGDDLQDCLDLVNQTRGKVLVNRHINPFE
;
A
#
# COMPACT_ATOMS: atom_id res chain seq x y z
N MET A 1 6.69 29.86 2.62
CA MET A 1 8.15 29.63 2.78
C MET A 1 8.80 29.78 1.42
N ASN A 2 9.92 30.50 1.27
CA ASN A 2 10.63 30.61 -0.01
C ASN A 2 11.23 29.24 -0.41
N THR A 3 11.21 28.88 -1.70
CA THR A 3 11.70 27.58 -2.23
C THR A 3 13.16 27.32 -1.92
N ILE A 4 14.01 28.37 -1.93
CA ILE A 4 15.43 28.29 -1.57
C ILE A 4 15.58 27.94 -0.08
N LYS A 5 14.80 28.60 0.78
CA LYS A 5 14.80 28.33 2.22
C LYS A 5 14.33 26.90 2.52
N LEU A 6 13.34 26.42 1.77
CA LEU A 6 12.82 25.06 1.91
C LEU A 6 13.87 24.01 1.49
N ARG A 7 14.53 24.18 0.34
CA ARG A 7 15.60 23.27 -0.12
C ARG A 7 16.74 23.18 0.89
N LYS A 8 17.23 24.33 1.37
CA LYS A 8 18.30 24.38 2.37
C LYS A 8 17.91 23.67 3.66
N HIS A 9 16.65 23.82 4.10
CA HIS A 9 16.16 23.14 5.28
C HIS A 9 16.14 21.62 5.09
N ILE A 10 15.69 21.12 3.93
CA ILE A 10 15.71 19.69 3.62
C ILE A 10 17.14 19.14 3.64
N GLU A 11 18.07 19.79 2.94
CA GLU A 11 19.48 19.37 2.88
C GLU A 11 20.11 19.26 4.28
N GLN A 12 19.82 20.22 5.17
CA GLN A 12 20.33 20.19 6.54
C GLN A 12 19.76 19.01 7.35
N ASN A 13 18.49 18.66 7.17
CA ASN A 13 17.89 17.52 7.86
C ASN A 13 18.47 16.19 7.35
N LEU A 14 18.74 16.08 6.05
CA LEU A 14 19.30 14.87 5.45
C LEU A 14 20.68 14.52 6.01
N LEU A 15 21.47 15.50 6.46
CA LEU A 15 22.78 15.26 7.07
C LEU A 15 22.70 14.53 8.43
N GLN A 16 21.56 14.57 9.11
CA GLN A 16 21.37 13.98 10.44
C GLN A 16 20.72 12.58 10.40
N ILE A 17 20.35 12.10 9.21
CA ILE A 17 19.60 10.87 9.03
C ILE A 17 20.56 9.69 8.76
N SER A 18 20.19 8.50 9.24
CA SER A 18 20.93 7.26 9.01
C SER A 18 20.86 6.81 7.53
N ALA A 19 21.86 6.02 7.10
CA ALA A 19 21.93 5.52 5.72
C ALA A 19 20.68 4.72 5.28
N ASP A 20 20.11 3.89 6.16
CA ASP A 20 18.92 3.10 5.86
C ASP A 20 17.70 3.99 5.58
N ASN A 21 17.52 5.04 6.38
CA ASN A 21 16.43 5.99 6.20
C ASN A 21 16.67 6.90 4.98
N LEU A 22 17.93 7.21 4.64
CA LEU A 22 18.26 7.91 3.39
C LEU A 22 17.88 7.10 2.16
N LYS A 23 18.00 5.76 2.21
CA LYS A 23 17.55 4.88 1.13
C LYS A 23 16.03 5.00 0.90
N ILE A 24 15.25 4.96 1.99
CA ILE A 24 13.79 5.11 1.94
C ILE A 24 13.41 6.49 1.37
N ILE A 25 14.10 7.55 1.80
CA ILE A 25 13.87 8.90 1.29
C ILE A 25 14.19 8.98 -0.21
N ALA A 26 15.26 8.34 -0.68
CA ALA A 26 15.62 8.31 -2.09
C ALA A 26 14.53 7.61 -2.94
N GLU A 27 14.03 6.47 -2.49
CA GLU A 27 12.92 5.76 -3.14
C GLU A 27 11.65 6.62 -3.20
N PHE A 28 11.35 7.35 -2.11
CA PHE A 28 10.19 8.24 -2.05
C PHE A 28 10.33 9.47 -2.98
N VAL A 29 11.52 10.05 -3.10
CA VAL A 29 11.78 11.15 -4.04
C VAL A 29 11.58 10.70 -5.49
N GLU A 30 12.02 9.50 -5.84
CA GLU A 30 11.77 8.92 -7.17
C GLU A 30 10.26 8.70 -7.41
N PHE A 31 9.51 8.23 -6.41
CA PHE A 31 8.06 8.13 -6.48
C PHE A 31 7.38 9.48 -6.76
N ILE A 32 7.81 10.56 -6.08
CA ILE A 32 7.26 11.90 -6.33
C ILE A 32 7.52 12.35 -7.77
N LYS A 33 8.75 12.16 -8.27
CA LYS A 33 9.10 12.53 -9.66
C LYS A 33 8.27 11.76 -10.69
N GLN A 34 8.02 10.47 -10.45
CA GLN A 34 7.16 9.65 -11.31
C GLN A 34 5.72 10.16 -11.33
N LYS A 35 5.20 10.60 -10.18
CA LYS A 35 3.86 11.17 -10.08
C LYS A 35 3.72 12.53 -10.77
N GLU A 36 4.77 13.35 -10.76
CA GLU A 36 4.79 14.65 -11.45
C GLU A 36 4.90 14.51 -12.97
N ASN A 37 5.36 13.36 -13.49
CA ASN A 37 5.53 13.12 -14.92
C ASN A 37 4.91 11.77 -15.36
N PRO A 38 3.57 11.72 -15.56
CA PRO A 38 2.83 10.48 -15.76
C PRO A 38 3.14 9.73 -17.07
N GLU A 39 3.85 10.36 -18.00
CA GLU A 39 4.25 9.75 -19.29
C GLU A 39 5.42 8.75 -19.15
N ASN A 40 6.07 8.66 -17.98
CA ASN A 40 7.20 7.74 -17.74
C ASN A 40 6.86 6.66 -16.72
N ILE A 41 5.64 6.15 -16.81
CA ILE A 41 5.12 5.12 -15.94
C ILE A 41 5.25 3.76 -16.64
N ASN A 42 6.30 3.01 -16.31
CA ASN A 42 6.32 1.56 -16.50
C ASN A 42 5.92 0.90 -15.19
N TYR A 43 4.66 1.07 -14.76
CA TYR A 43 4.12 0.18 -13.73
C TYR A 43 4.03 -1.22 -14.35
N PRO A 44 4.45 -2.29 -13.65
CA PRO A 44 3.85 -3.58 -13.92
C PRO A 44 2.36 -3.35 -13.73
N LEU A 45 1.60 -3.43 -14.82
CA LEU A 45 0.14 -3.42 -14.76
C LEU A 45 -0.24 -4.30 -13.58
N PRO A 46 -0.99 -3.79 -12.58
CA PRO A 46 -1.54 -4.68 -11.57
C PRO A 46 -2.24 -5.78 -12.37
N GLU A 47 -1.83 -7.04 -12.16
CA GLU A 47 -2.53 -8.19 -12.70
C GLU A 47 -4.01 -7.86 -12.65
N ASN A 48 -4.71 -7.97 -13.77
CA ASN A 48 -6.11 -7.56 -13.90
C ASN A 48 -6.94 -8.29 -12.83
N ILE A 49 -6.99 -7.71 -11.63
CA ILE A 49 -7.75 -8.23 -10.52
C ILE A 49 -9.15 -7.88 -10.95
N SER A 50 -9.87 -8.89 -11.45
CA SER A 50 -11.27 -8.77 -11.82
C SER A 50 -12.04 -8.43 -10.55
N TYR A 51 -12.09 -7.15 -10.21
CA TYR A 51 -12.87 -6.64 -9.11
C TYR A 51 -14.32 -6.88 -9.50
N LYS A 52 -14.96 -7.85 -8.85
CA LYS A 52 -16.39 -8.01 -8.97
C LYS A 52 -17.03 -6.69 -8.54
N PRO A 53 -17.88 -6.09 -9.38
CA PRO A 53 -18.60 -4.89 -8.98
C PRO A 53 -19.39 -5.20 -7.70
N ALA A 54 -19.32 -4.30 -6.72
CA ALA A 54 -20.11 -4.42 -5.52
C ALA A 54 -21.59 -4.51 -5.91
N SER A 55 -22.33 -5.45 -5.35
CA SER A 55 -23.71 -5.73 -5.78
C SER A 55 -24.70 -4.59 -5.52
N GLY A 56 -24.28 -3.50 -4.86
CA GLY A 56 -25.12 -2.32 -4.54
C GLY A 56 -26.22 -2.60 -3.52
N GLN A 57 -26.13 -3.75 -2.87
CA GLN A 57 -27.24 -4.46 -2.30
C GLN A 57 -26.84 -4.70 -0.83
N SER A 58 -27.76 -4.51 0.14
CA SER A 58 -27.42 -4.55 1.58
C SER A 58 -26.74 -5.86 2.03
N VAL A 59 -25.60 -5.74 2.71
CA VAL A 59 -24.87 -6.88 3.31
C VAL A 59 -25.74 -7.67 4.29
N LEU A 60 -26.70 -6.99 4.93
CA LEU A 60 -27.61 -7.59 5.91
C LEU A 60 -28.55 -8.65 5.32
N ARG A 61 -28.73 -8.72 3.98
CA ARG A 61 -29.57 -9.78 3.38
C ARG A 61 -29.03 -11.19 3.66
N HIS A 62 -27.73 -11.29 3.88
CA HIS A 62 -27.04 -12.56 4.12
C HIS A 62 -26.99 -12.89 5.62
N ALA A 63 -27.42 -11.99 6.52
CA ALA A 63 -27.41 -12.25 7.96
C ALA A 63 -28.35 -13.42 8.30
N GLY A 64 -27.86 -14.41 9.04
CA GLY A 64 -28.62 -15.60 9.41
C GLY A 64 -28.83 -16.64 8.29
N GLN A 65 -28.27 -16.40 7.10
CA GLN A 65 -28.27 -17.38 5.98
C GLN A 65 -26.97 -18.18 5.87
N TRP A 66 -26.02 -17.95 6.78
CA TRP A 66 -24.75 -18.66 6.81
C TRP A 66 -25.02 -20.08 7.31
N VAL A 67 -24.72 -21.07 6.50
CA VAL A 67 -24.91 -22.50 6.80
C VAL A 67 -23.56 -23.19 6.60
N GLY A 68 -23.12 -23.94 7.61
CA GLY A 68 -21.82 -24.63 7.61
C GLY A 68 -20.78 -23.94 8.50
N ASP A 69 -19.56 -24.46 8.45
CA ASP A 69 -18.43 -23.98 9.24
C ASP A 69 -17.71 -22.81 8.54
N ASP A 70 -18.41 -22.06 7.69
CA ASP A 70 -17.87 -20.94 6.90
C ASP A 70 -17.06 -19.96 7.73
N LEU A 71 -17.44 -19.76 9.00
CA LEU A 71 -16.67 -18.96 9.95
C LEU A 71 -15.30 -19.59 10.24
N GLN A 72 -15.26 -20.88 10.54
CA GLN A 72 -14.03 -21.60 10.85
C GLN A 72 -13.14 -21.72 9.61
N ASP A 73 -13.71 -22.02 8.45
CA ASP A 73 -12.98 -22.07 7.18
C ASP A 73 -12.43 -20.70 6.78
N CYS A 74 -13.19 -19.62 6.97
CA CYS A 74 -12.68 -18.26 6.78
C CYS A 74 -11.57 -17.93 7.76
N LEU A 75 -11.71 -18.30 9.04
CA LEU A 75 -10.68 -18.08 10.06
C LEU A 75 -9.41 -18.86 9.76
N ASP A 76 -9.53 -20.11 9.32
CA ASP A 76 -8.41 -20.95 8.95
C ASP A 76 -7.71 -20.44 7.70
N LEU A 77 -8.47 -20.00 6.69
CA LEU A 77 -7.92 -19.34 5.50
C LEU A 77 -7.16 -18.06 5.88
N VAL A 78 -7.74 -17.21 6.74
CA VAL A 78 -7.07 -15.99 7.22
C VAL A 78 -5.83 -16.36 8.03
N ASN A 79 -5.89 -17.33 8.94
CA ASN A 79 -4.72 -17.76 9.71
C ASN A 79 -3.61 -18.34 8.82
N GLN A 80 -3.99 -19.04 7.75
CA GLN A 80 -3.06 -19.62 6.80
C GLN A 80 -2.45 -18.59 5.86
N THR A 81 -3.15 -17.50 5.51
CA THR A 81 -2.71 -16.51 4.53
C THR A 81 -2.26 -15.19 5.14
N ARG A 82 -2.66 -14.87 6.38
CA ARG A 82 -2.25 -13.64 7.08
C ARG A 82 -0.72 -13.63 7.23
N GLY A 83 -0.10 -12.53 6.84
CA GLY A 83 1.35 -12.40 6.85
C GLY A 83 2.10 -13.21 5.79
N LYS A 84 1.40 -14.02 4.96
CA LYS A 84 2.00 -14.69 3.79
C LYS A 84 1.85 -13.90 2.49
N VAL A 85 1.24 -12.72 2.54
CA VAL A 85 1.45 -11.74 1.49
C VAL A 85 2.95 -11.46 1.49
N LEU A 86 3.64 -12.02 0.50
CA LEU A 86 4.98 -11.58 0.14
C LEU A 86 4.82 -10.18 -0.43
N VAL A 87 4.63 -9.22 0.47
CA VAL A 87 4.84 -7.82 0.17
C VAL A 87 6.28 -7.78 -0.29
N ASN A 88 6.51 -7.53 -1.58
CA ASN A 88 7.71 -6.80 -1.95
C ASN A 88 7.80 -5.65 -0.94
N ARG A 89 8.79 -5.75 -0.06
CA ARG A 89 8.81 -5.08 1.25
C ARG A 89 8.44 -3.61 1.07
N HIS A 90 7.53 -3.12 1.93
CA HIS A 90 7.33 -1.70 2.33
C HIS A 90 5.89 -1.19 2.42
N ILE A 91 4.88 -2.04 2.66
CA ILE A 91 3.60 -1.51 3.15
C ILE A 91 3.08 -2.42 4.26
N ASN A 92 3.17 -1.96 5.50
CA ASN A 92 2.41 -2.51 6.61
C ASN A 92 1.00 -1.90 6.55
N PRO A 93 -0.06 -2.68 6.29
CA PRO A 93 -1.41 -2.15 6.10
C PRO A 93 -2.12 -1.73 7.40
N PHE A 94 -1.44 -1.81 8.55
CA PHE A 94 -2.01 -1.51 9.87
C PHE A 94 -1.18 -0.52 10.69
N GLU A 95 -0.21 0.18 10.07
CA GLU A 95 0.38 1.42 10.61
C GLU A 95 -0.22 2.65 9.94
#